data_AF-A0A3M1LM93-F1
#
_entry.id   AF-A0A3M1LM93-F1
#
_cell.length_a   1.000
_cell.length_b   1.000
_cell.length_c   1.000
_cell.angle_alpha   90.00
_cell.angle_beta   90.00
_cell.angle_gamma   90.00
#
_symmetry.space_group_name_H-M   'P 1'
#
loop_
_entity.id
_entity.type
_entity.pdbx_description
1 polymer ?
#
loop_
_entity_poly.entity_id
_entity_poly.type
_entity_poly.pdbx_seq_one_letter_code
_entity_poly.pdbx_strand_id
1 'polypeptide(L)'
;MVNKLFFYYNYRHSFVSVSAPYQQCLKVLLGIDYQTSMQELKEHPICMIMENGAQFAGGAIIYPNNYQHNISKLCKEYDTLFILDEIATGFGRLGNMIEFIAQDSKPDIVTFGKMLTAGYLPLSVTLTNNKIYDAFLADYYDNKQLFHGHTYTGYPLACATALTNLELYDKYNLIDEVRKKSKIIENRLKEFNNRIIGDIRHKGMAVGIELINPNDKTPLRLKRAVNHVIMEEAFKRGAYLRPLANIMMLMPPLAIDNDSLNKLLDITYDVINTLEKMV
;
A
#
# COMPACT_ATOMS: atom_id res chain seq x y z
N MET A 1 4.01 11.97 -26.82
CA MET A 1 3.44 10.69 -26.38
C MET A 1 4.02 10.45 -25.00
N VAL A 2 3.25 10.53 -23.91
CA VAL A 2 3.79 10.26 -22.56
C VAL A 2 3.89 8.75 -22.41
N ASN A 3 5.09 8.19 -22.52
CA ASN A 3 5.34 6.78 -22.22
C ASN A 3 5.17 6.59 -20.71
N LYS A 4 3.97 6.13 -20.30
CA LYS A 4 3.67 5.82 -18.90
C LYS A 4 4.21 4.42 -18.60
N LEU A 5 5.34 4.33 -17.90
CA LEU A 5 5.70 3.09 -17.21
C LEU A 5 5.03 3.08 -15.83
N PHE A 6 4.14 2.12 -15.63
CA PHE A 6 3.62 1.79 -14.31
C PHE A 6 4.37 0.57 -13.79
N PHE A 7 5.03 0.72 -12.64
CA PHE A 7 5.76 -0.37 -12.01
C PHE A 7 4.91 -0.99 -10.91
N TYR A 8 4.67 -2.29 -11.01
CA TYR A 8 3.97 -3.09 -10.01
C TYR A 8 4.93 -4.12 -9.44
N TYR A 9 5.13 -4.16 -8.13
CA TYR A 9 5.85 -5.27 -7.51
C TYR A 9 5.03 -6.54 -7.70
N ASN A 10 5.57 -7.47 -8.49
CA ASN A 10 4.91 -8.73 -8.77
C ASN A 10 5.22 -9.75 -7.67
N TYR A 11 4.32 -9.84 -6.70
CA TYR A 11 4.37 -10.87 -5.68
C TYR A 11 3.67 -12.15 -6.17
N ARG A 12 4.45 -13.20 -6.49
CA ARG A 12 4.04 -14.59 -6.79
C ARG A 12 2.84 -14.85 -7.72
N HIS A 13 2.21 -13.84 -8.32
CA HIS A 13 0.94 -13.99 -9.04
C HIS A 13 1.11 -14.17 -10.56
N SER A 14 0.40 -15.16 -11.10
CA SER A 14 0.37 -15.54 -12.52
C SER A 14 -0.74 -14.85 -13.34
N PHE A 15 -1.33 -13.75 -12.86
CA PHE A 15 -2.47 -13.08 -13.49
C PHE A 15 -2.08 -11.86 -14.34
N VAL A 16 -1.27 -12.04 -15.38
CA VAL A 16 -1.27 -11.17 -16.56
C VAL A 16 -0.86 -12.01 -17.76
N SER A 17 -1.72 -12.09 -18.78
CA SER A 17 -1.34 -12.63 -20.09
C SER A 17 -0.13 -11.85 -20.62
N VAL A 18 0.98 -12.55 -20.80
CA VAL A 18 2.30 -11.98 -21.08
C VAL A 18 2.29 -11.26 -22.43
N SER A 19 2.36 -9.93 -22.40
CA SER A 19 2.84 -9.12 -23.52
C SER A 19 4.27 -8.62 -23.21
N ALA A 20 5.08 -8.45 -24.24
CA ALA A 20 6.52 -8.12 -24.14
C ALA A 20 6.88 -6.95 -23.17
N PRO A 21 6.08 -5.87 -23.02
CA PRO A 21 6.38 -4.77 -22.09
C PRO A 21 6.31 -5.17 -20.60
N TYR A 22 5.65 -6.29 -20.28
CA TYR A 22 5.39 -6.74 -18.90
C TYR A 22 6.56 -7.51 -18.27
N GLN A 23 7.36 -8.23 -19.08
CA GLN A 23 8.56 -8.91 -18.60
C GLN A 23 9.71 -7.94 -18.26
N GLN A 24 9.74 -6.76 -18.87
CA GLN A 24 10.66 -5.66 -18.52
C GLN A 24 10.35 -5.09 -17.13
N CYS A 25 9.08 -4.86 -16.80
CA CYS A 25 8.68 -4.37 -15.47
C CYS A 25 9.13 -5.31 -14.34
N LEU A 26 9.02 -6.63 -14.53
CA LEU A 26 9.43 -7.67 -13.58
C LEU A 26 10.93 -7.68 -13.26
N LYS A 27 11.77 -7.31 -14.22
CA LYS A 27 13.24 -7.34 -14.09
C LYS A 27 13.80 -6.08 -13.44
N VAL A 28 13.12 -4.93 -13.59
CA VAL A 28 13.46 -3.66 -12.89
C VAL A 28 13.27 -3.77 -11.37
N LEU A 29 12.27 -4.52 -10.91
CA LEU A 29 11.86 -4.56 -9.50
C LEU A 29 12.79 -5.37 -8.59
N LEU A 30 13.82 -6.05 -9.12
CA LEU A 30 14.78 -6.81 -8.31
C LEU A 30 16.13 -6.10 -8.16
N GLY A 31 16.26 -4.85 -8.61
CA GLY A 31 17.49 -4.07 -8.51
C GLY A 31 18.62 -4.54 -9.43
N ILE A 32 18.38 -5.56 -10.26
CA ILE A 32 19.34 -6.07 -11.24
C ILE A 32 19.29 -5.23 -12.53
N ASP A 33 18.17 -4.52 -12.81
CA ASP A 33 17.94 -4.02 -14.17
C ASP A 33 17.23 -2.66 -14.30
N TYR A 34 17.14 -1.83 -13.26
CA TYR A 34 16.74 -0.43 -13.48
C TYR A 34 17.69 0.24 -14.47
N GLN A 35 18.99 -0.01 -14.34
CA GLN A 35 20.00 0.55 -15.24
C GLN A 35 19.80 0.10 -16.70
N THR A 36 19.58 -1.19 -16.93
CA THR A 36 19.34 -1.73 -18.29
C THR A 36 17.97 -1.31 -18.84
N SER A 37 16.93 -1.24 -18.00
CA SER A 37 15.63 -0.74 -18.47
C SER A 37 15.69 0.74 -18.83
N MET A 38 16.48 1.54 -18.12
CA MET A 38 16.78 2.91 -18.53
C MET A 38 17.60 2.98 -19.83
N GLN A 39 18.45 1.98 -20.12
CA GLN A 39 19.18 1.85 -21.39
C GLN A 39 18.30 1.36 -22.55
N GLU A 40 17.29 0.52 -22.28
CA GLU A 40 16.35 -0.02 -23.27
C GLU A 40 15.25 0.97 -23.63
N LEU A 41 14.93 1.90 -22.73
CA LEU A 41 14.03 3.00 -23.01
C LEU A 41 14.67 3.94 -24.06
N LYS A 42 14.02 4.03 -25.22
CA LYS A 42 14.43 4.95 -26.30
C LYS A 42 14.39 6.43 -25.89
N GLU A 43 13.65 6.76 -24.83
CA GLU A 43 13.50 8.09 -24.27
C GLU A 43 13.58 8.04 -22.74
N HIS A 44 14.20 9.03 -22.11
CA HIS A 44 14.29 9.10 -20.65
C HIS A 44 12.89 9.30 -20.03
N PRO A 45 12.48 8.45 -19.07
CA PRO A 45 11.20 8.61 -18.37
C PRO A 45 11.21 9.88 -17.52
N ILE A 46 10.12 10.64 -17.59
CA ILE A 46 9.99 11.89 -16.83
C ILE A 46 9.75 11.65 -15.32
N CYS A 47 9.16 10.51 -14.97
CA CYS A 47 8.89 10.16 -13.58
C CYS A 47 8.73 8.65 -13.37
N MET A 48 8.95 8.25 -12.12
CA MET A 48 8.69 6.95 -11.54
C MET A 48 7.65 7.12 -10.44
N ILE A 49 6.57 6.32 -10.46
CA ILE A 49 5.55 6.32 -9.41
C ILE A 49 5.39 4.93 -8.81
N MET A 50 5.27 4.86 -7.49
CA MET A 50 4.95 3.63 -6.76
C MET A 50 4.20 3.93 -5.47
N GLU A 51 3.44 2.96 -4.95
CA GLU A 51 2.94 3.02 -3.57
C GLU A 51 4.12 3.07 -2.60
N ASN A 52 3.96 3.69 -1.43
CA ASN A 52 5.03 3.85 -0.45
C ASN A 52 5.09 2.65 0.51
N GLY A 53 6.18 1.87 0.46
CA GLY A 53 6.48 0.76 1.38
C GLY A 53 5.69 -0.52 1.22
N ALA A 54 4.51 -0.50 0.61
CA ALA A 54 3.72 -1.68 0.33
C ALA A 54 2.65 -1.42 -0.75
N GLN A 55 2.26 -2.46 -1.48
CA GLN A 55 1.07 -2.44 -2.35
C GLN A 55 -0.11 -3.10 -1.68
N PHE A 56 -1.11 -2.31 -1.32
CA PHE A 56 -2.27 -2.83 -0.58
C PHE A 56 -3.31 -3.45 -1.50
N ALA A 57 -3.65 -2.79 -2.59
CA ALA A 57 -4.55 -3.33 -3.59
C ALA A 57 -3.94 -4.51 -4.37
N GLY A 58 -2.61 -4.66 -4.32
CA GLY A 58 -1.89 -5.85 -4.82
C GLY A 58 -1.95 -7.05 -3.86
N GLY A 59 -2.60 -6.94 -2.70
CA GLY A 59 -2.70 -8.03 -1.71
C GLY A 59 -1.77 -7.86 -0.51
N ALA A 60 -1.60 -6.63 0.00
CA ALA A 60 -0.68 -6.30 1.11
C ALA A 60 0.75 -6.82 0.86
N ILE A 61 1.26 -6.54 -0.33
CA ILE A 61 2.63 -6.82 -0.73
C ILE A 61 3.54 -5.84 -0.01
N ILE A 62 4.30 -6.32 0.97
CA ILE A 62 5.27 -5.49 1.68
C ILE A 62 6.58 -5.46 0.91
N TYR A 63 7.12 -4.27 0.66
CA TYR A 63 8.40 -4.17 -0.03
C TYR A 63 9.55 -4.66 0.87
N PRO A 64 10.56 -5.32 0.28
CA PRO A 64 11.77 -5.67 1.01
C PRO A 64 12.47 -4.44 1.59
N ASN A 65 13.24 -4.64 2.66
CA ASN A 65 14.08 -3.59 3.23
C ASN A 65 15.01 -3.01 2.15
N ASN A 66 15.24 -1.70 2.21
CA ASN A 66 16.05 -0.90 1.27
C ASN A 66 15.55 -0.87 -0.19
N TYR A 67 14.47 -1.58 -0.54
CA TYR A 67 13.97 -1.61 -1.91
C TYR A 67 13.62 -0.21 -2.44
N GLN A 68 12.76 0.50 -1.73
CA GLN A 68 12.33 1.84 -2.12
C GLN A 68 13.47 2.87 -2.05
N HIS A 69 14.35 2.76 -1.06
CA HIS A 69 15.54 3.59 -0.94
C HIS A 69 16.45 3.45 -2.18
N ASN A 70 16.65 2.22 -2.65
CA ASN A 70 17.45 1.96 -3.86
C ASN A 70 16.76 2.54 -5.11
N ILE A 71 15.44 2.41 -5.24
CA ILE A 71 14.68 3.07 -6.33
C ILE A 71 14.84 4.59 -6.26
N SER A 72 14.78 5.19 -5.07
CA SER A 72 14.98 6.63 -4.87
C SER A 72 16.37 7.09 -5.34
N LYS A 73 17.43 6.31 -5.04
CA LYS A 73 18.80 6.58 -5.54
C LYS A 73 18.88 6.51 -7.07
N LEU A 74 18.27 5.49 -7.65
CA LEU A 74 18.24 5.28 -9.09
C LEU A 74 17.49 6.40 -9.82
N CYS A 75 16.32 6.82 -9.33
CA CYS A 75 15.59 7.96 -9.90
C CYS A 75 16.45 9.23 -9.91
N LYS A 76 17.23 9.46 -8.85
CA LYS A 76 18.18 10.58 -8.78
C LYS A 76 19.34 10.46 -9.78
N GLU A 77 19.91 9.27 -9.95
CA GLU A 77 21.01 9.01 -10.90
C GLU A 77 20.61 9.29 -12.34
N TYR A 78 19.35 9.02 -12.67
CA TYR A 78 18.81 9.14 -14.03
C TYR A 78 17.94 10.40 -14.25
N ASP A 79 18.02 11.38 -13.35
CA ASP A 79 17.20 12.61 -13.36
C ASP A 79 15.71 12.37 -13.65
N THR A 80 15.18 11.27 -13.09
CA THR A 80 13.78 10.87 -13.19
C THR A 80 13.07 11.32 -11.93
N LEU A 81 11.93 12.02 -12.05
CA LEU A 81 11.18 12.46 -10.88
C LEU A 81 10.65 11.26 -10.09
N PHE A 82 10.83 11.25 -8.78
CA PHE A 82 10.36 10.16 -7.93
C PHE A 82 9.07 10.54 -7.20
N ILE A 83 7.99 9.79 -7.46
CA ILE A 83 6.67 10.01 -6.88
C ILE A 83 6.31 8.84 -5.98
N LEU A 84 5.98 9.14 -4.72
CA LEU A 84 5.46 8.15 -3.78
C LEU A 84 3.97 8.36 -3.51
N ASP A 85 3.18 7.31 -3.72
CA ASP A 85 1.78 7.26 -3.30
C ASP A 85 1.71 6.73 -1.86
N GLU A 86 1.49 7.63 -0.92
CA GLU A 86 1.34 7.33 0.50
C GLU A 86 -0.11 7.47 0.98
N ILE A 87 -1.07 7.44 0.04
CA ILE A 87 -2.50 7.59 0.36
C ILE A 87 -2.97 6.46 1.29
N ALA A 88 -2.51 5.23 1.07
CA ALA A 88 -2.96 4.07 1.85
C ALA A 88 -2.04 3.73 3.04
N THR A 89 -0.74 3.95 2.87
CA THR A 89 0.31 3.45 3.78
C THR A 89 0.73 4.47 4.84
N GLY A 90 0.47 5.77 4.59
CA GLY A 90 0.79 6.85 5.52
C GLY A 90 -0.01 6.84 6.80
N PHE A 91 0.39 7.73 7.71
CA PHE A 91 -0.24 7.96 9.01
C PHE A 91 -0.37 6.67 9.83
N GLY A 92 0.72 5.93 9.99
CA GLY A 92 0.79 4.81 10.93
C GLY A 92 0.34 3.46 10.39
N ARG A 93 -0.21 3.34 9.18
CA ARG A 93 -0.69 2.03 8.68
C ARG A 93 0.39 0.95 8.66
N LEU A 94 1.62 1.31 8.27
CA LEU A 94 2.79 0.42 8.28
C LEU A 94 3.63 0.51 9.57
N GLY A 95 3.18 1.27 10.58
CA GLY A 95 3.90 1.45 11.86
C GLY A 95 4.73 2.72 11.97
N ASN A 96 4.76 3.55 10.92
CA ASN A 96 5.42 4.85 10.90
C ASN A 96 4.42 5.95 10.55
N MET A 97 4.61 7.15 11.11
CA MET A 97 3.77 8.30 10.77
C MET A 97 3.91 8.67 9.30
N ILE A 98 5.16 8.78 8.82
CA ILE A 98 5.52 9.05 7.44
C ILE A 98 6.53 7.98 6.99
N GLU A 99 6.12 7.13 6.07
CA GLU A 99 6.83 5.92 5.68
C GLU A 99 8.06 6.22 4.80
N PHE A 100 8.01 7.25 3.93
CA PHE A 100 9.18 7.55 3.08
C PHE A 100 10.35 8.06 3.92
N ILE A 101 10.08 8.78 5.01
CA ILE A 101 11.10 9.23 5.98
C ILE A 101 11.70 8.01 6.68
N ALA A 102 10.85 7.09 7.16
CA ALA A 102 11.31 5.87 7.83
C ALA A 102 12.14 4.94 6.92
N GLN A 103 11.94 5.02 5.61
CA GLN A 103 12.72 4.26 4.61
C GLN A 103 13.88 5.05 3.99
N ASP A 104 14.25 6.22 4.52
CA ASP A 104 15.27 7.11 3.96
C ASP A 104 15.10 7.32 2.43
N SER A 105 13.85 7.43 1.99
CA SER A 105 13.50 7.70 0.61
C SER A 105 13.26 9.20 0.42
N LYS A 106 13.69 9.77 -0.71
CA LYS A 106 13.59 11.21 -0.97
C LYS A 106 12.77 11.45 -2.24
N PRO A 107 11.43 11.38 -2.18
CA PRO A 107 10.59 11.66 -3.33
C PRO A 107 10.61 13.14 -3.71
N ASP A 108 10.40 13.43 -4.98
CA ASP A 108 10.11 14.77 -5.48
C ASP A 108 8.66 15.18 -5.21
N ILE A 109 7.76 14.21 -5.25
CA ILE A 109 6.33 14.38 -5.02
C ILE A 109 5.81 13.24 -4.14
N VAL A 110 4.98 13.56 -3.15
CA VAL A 110 4.28 12.54 -2.34
C VAL A 110 2.80 12.87 -2.22
N THR A 111 1.95 11.85 -2.31
CA THR A 111 0.49 12.01 -2.16
C THR A 111 -0.01 11.40 -0.85
N PHE A 112 -0.95 12.11 -0.22
CA PHE A 112 -1.63 11.70 1.02
C PHE A 112 -3.14 11.78 0.86
N GLY A 113 -3.86 11.02 1.67
CA GLY A 113 -5.32 11.02 1.75
C GLY A 113 -5.79 10.03 2.82
N LYS A 114 -6.94 9.37 2.63
CA LYS A 114 -7.51 8.33 3.52
C LYS A 114 -7.33 8.61 5.02
N MET A 115 -6.26 8.09 5.62
CA MET A 115 -5.95 8.20 7.06
C MET A 115 -5.67 9.65 7.49
N LEU A 116 -5.37 10.56 6.57
CA LEU A 116 -5.21 12.00 6.81
C LEU A 116 -6.40 12.60 7.57
N THR A 117 -7.62 12.18 7.24
CA THR A 117 -8.87 12.61 7.89
C THR A 117 -9.55 11.49 8.68
N ALA A 118 -8.84 10.38 8.93
CA ALA A 118 -9.39 9.15 9.50
C ALA A 118 -10.66 8.62 8.79
N GLY A 119 -10.86 8.97 7.50
CA GLY A 119 -12.04 8.58 6.73
C GLY A 119 -13.31 9.40 6.99
N TYR A 120 -13.26 10.47 7.80
CA TYR A 120 -14.43 11.29 8.12
C TYR A 120 -14.85 12.20 6.97
N LEU A 121 -13.89 12.84 6.29
CA LEU A 121 -14.14 13.74 5.17
C LEU A 121 -13.13 13.50 4.03
N PRO A 122 -13.52 13.72 2.76
CA PRO A 122 -12.60 13.61 1.64
C PRO A 122 -11.56 14.74 1.69
N LEU A 123 -10.29 14.36 1.78
CA LEU A 123 -9.14 15.24 1.62
C LEU A 123 -8.01 14.44 1.01
N SER A 124 -7.32 15.05 0.05
CA SER A 124 -6.03 14.58 -0.44
C SER A 124 -5.06 15.75 -0.52
N VAL A 125 -3.78 15.43 -0.40
CA VAL A 125 -2.69 16.42 -0.46
C VAL A 125 -1.62 15.87 -1.37
N THR A 126 -1.13 16.70 -2.28
CA THR A 126 0.09 16.43 -3.06
C THR A 126 1.16 17.38 -2.55
N LEU A 127 2.17 16.86 -1.87
CA LEU A 127 3.33 17.63 -1.46
C LEU A 127 4.42 17.50 -2.51
N THR A 128 5.19 18.58 -2.68
CA THR A 128 6.35 18.60 -3.56
C THR A 128 7.56 19.13 -2.82
N ASN A 129 8.76 18.80 -3.27
CA ASN A 129 9.96 19.52 -2.85
C ASN A 129 10.06 20.89 -3.56
N ASN A 130 11.05 21.69 -3.16
CA ASN A 130 11.28 23.01 -3.76
C ASN A 130 11.72 22.92 -5.23
N LYS A 131 12.47 21.88 -5.64
CA LYS A 131 12.86 21.69 -7.06
C LYS A 131 11.63 21.74 -7.98
N ILE A 132 10.55 21.07 -7.59
CA ILE A 132 9.29 21.08 -8.34
C ILE A 132 8.58 22.43 -8.20
N TYR A 133 8.42 22.96 -6.99
CA TYR A 133 7.72 24.23 -6.77
C TYR A 133 8.37 25.39 -7.53
N ASP A 134 9.70 25.53 -7.42
CA ASP A 134 10.49 26.59 -8.04
C ASP A 134 10.43 26.53 -9.57
N ALA A 135 10.18 25.36 -10.16
CA ALA A 135 10.00 25.20 -11.60
C ALA A 135 8.79 25.99 -12.14
N PHE A 136 7.78 26.25 -11.30
CA PHE A 136 6.59 27.03 -11.66
C PHE A 136 6.71 28.52 -11.32
N LEU A 137 7.77 28.94 -10.61
CA LEU A 137 8.03 30.34 -10.32
C LEU A 137 8.58 31.05 -11.56
N ALA A 138 7.97 32.19 -11.89
CA ALA A 138 8.34 33.06 -13.01
C ALA A 138 7.58 34.40 -12.93
N ASP A 139 7.90 35.33 -13.83
CA ASP A 139 7.08 36.51 -14.03
C ASP A 139 5.72 36.12 -14.65
N TYR A 140 4.68 36.93 -14.42
CA TYR A 140 3.31 36.61 -14.84
C TYR A 140 3.19 36.28 -16.34
N TYR A 141 3.96 36.96 -17.19
CA TYR A 141 3.92 36.78 -18.64
C TYR A 141 4.71 35.57 -19.15
N ASP A 142 5.51 34.92 -18.30
CA ASP A 142 6.22 33.69 -18.65
C ASP A 142 5.29 32.47 -18.66
N ASN A 143 4.06 32.61 -18.13
CA ASN A 143 3.02 31.57 -18.13
C ASN A 143 3.47 30.22 -17.53
N LYS A 144 4.36 30.24 -16.53
CA LYS A 144 4.91 29.04 -15.88
C LYS A 144 4.09 28.53 -14.70
N GLN A 145 3.00 29.22 -14.30
CA GLN A 145 2.15 28.79 -13.19
C GLN A 145 1.43 27.47 -13.47
N LEU A 146 1.17 26.71 -12.41
CA LEU A 146 0.33 25.51 -12.50
C LEU A 146 -1.14 25.91 -12.62
N PHE A 147 -1.69 25.91 -13.84
CA PHE A 147 -3.11 26.18 -14.11
C PHE A 147 -4.01 25.01 -13.69
N HIS A 148 -4.05 24.74 -12.38
CA HIS A 148 -4.82 23.64 -11.81
C HIS A 148 -5.44 24.05 -10.47
N GLY A 149 -6.72 23.74 -10.31
CA GLY A 149 -7.46 23.99 -9.07
C GLY A 149 -8.90 23.52 -9.22
N HIS A 150 -9.43 22.90 -8.18
CA HIS A 150 -10.82 22.45 -8.10
C HIS A 150 -11.64 23.35 -7.17
N THR A 151 -12.96 23.36 -7.34
CA THR A 151 -13.92 24.15 -6.54
C THR A 151 -13.74 23.98 -5.02
N TYR A 152 -13.40 22.78 -4.57
CA TYR A 152 -13.23 22.44 -3.14
C TYR A 152 -11.75 22.36 -2.69
N THR A 153 -10.82 22.92 -3.46
CA THR A 153 -9.40 22.98 -3.05
C THR A 153 -9.29 23.74 -1.74
N GLY A 154 -8.67 23.12 -0.72
CA GLY A 154 -8.54 23.73 0.61
C GLY A 154 -9.85 23.77 1.41
N TYR A 155 -10.77 22.82 1.19
CA TYR A 155 -12.05 22.77 1.90
C TYR A 155 -11.90 22.83 3.43
N PRO A 156 -12.35 23.93 4.10
CA PRO A 156 -12.00 24.19 5.50
C PRO A 156 -12.40 23.10 6.49
N LEU A 157 -13.57 22.46 6.31
CA LEU A 157 -14.01 21.40 7.23
C LEU A 157 -13.13 20.15 7.13
N ALA A 158 -12.69 19.80 5.92
CA ALA A 158 -11.76 18.69 5.74
C ALA A 158 -10.38 19.00 6.31
N CYS A 159 -9.89 20.24 6.15
CA CYS A 159 -8.65 20.69 6.77
C CYS A 159 -8.72 20.66 8.31
N ALA A 160 -9.79 21.18 8.92
CA ALA A 160 -10.00 21.13 10.36
C ALA A 160 -10.07 19.69 10.90
N THR A 161 -10.74 18.81 10.15
CA THR A 161 -10.79 17.37 10.47
C THR A 161 -9.40 16.73 10.42
N ALA A 162 -8.59 17.05 9.41
CA ALA A 162 -7.23 16.54 9.31
C ALA A 162 -6.34 17.03 10.47
N LEU A 163 -6.40 18.32 10.80
CA LEU A 163 -5.66 18.88 11.94
C LEU A 163 -6.05 18.20 13.25
N THR A 164 -7.36 18.08 13.51
CA THR A 164 -7.86 17.40 14.71
C THR A 164 -7.40 15.95 14.74
N ASN A 165 -7.46 15.24 13.62
CA ASN A 165 -6.97 13.86 13.53
C ASN A 165 -5.48 13.77 13.89
N LEU A 166 -4.62 14.65 13.34
CA LEU A 166 -3.19 14.71 13.68
C LEU A 166 -2.95 14.97 15.17
N GLU A 167 -3.69 15.89 15.79
CA GLU A 167 -3.64 16.12 17.24
C GLU A 167 -3.99 14.86 18.05
N LEU A 168 -4.92 14.03 17.55
CA LEU A 168 -5.26 12.76 18.19
C LEU A 168 -4.17 11.69 18.03
N TYR A 169 -3.36 11.72 16.96
CA TYR A 169 -2.17 10.85 16.86
C TYR A 169 -1.22 11.13 18.02
N ASP A 170 -0.95 12.41 18.28
CA ASP A 170 -0.04 12.84 19.35
C ASP A 170 -0.64 12.57 20.73
N LYS A 171 -1.90 12.98 20.95
CA LYS A 171 -2.60 12.84 22.24
C LYS A 171 -2.64 11.39 22.74
N TYR A 172 -2.88 10.43 21.83
CA TYR A 172 -2.98 9.01 22.19
C TYR A 172 -1.69 8.23 21.96
N ASN A 173 -0.59 8.90 21.58
CA ASN A 173 0.65 8.26 21.15
C ASN A 173 0.38 7.10 20.18
N LEU A 174 -0.47 7.36 19.18
CA LEU A 174 -1.14 6.33 18.40
C LEU A 174 -0.14 5.46 17.61
N ILE A 175 0.98 6.04 17.17
CA ILE A 175 2.03 5.32 16.45
C ILE A 175 2.68 4.25 17.33
N ASP A 176 2.92 4.53 18.61
CA ASP A 176 3.49 3.54 19.53
C ASP A 176 2.47 2.44 19.86
N GLU A 177 1.19 2.78 20.01
CA GLU A 177 0.11 1.80 20.18
C GLU A 177 -0.03 0.90 18.95
N VAL A 178 0.07 1.46 17.74
CA VAL A 178 0.14 0.71 16.48
C VAL A 178 1.31 -0.27 16.49
N ARG A 179 2.50 0.14 16.91
CA ARG A 179 3.69 -0.73 16.98
C ARG A 179 3.50 -1.87 18.00
N LYS A 180 2.86 -1.60 19.14
CA LYS A 180 2.50 -2.64 20.13
C LYS A 180 1.51 -3.64 19.55
N LYS A 181 0.44 -3.17 18.90
CA LYS A 181 -0.58 -4.02 18.26
C LYS A 181 -0.02 -4.82 17.08
N SER A 182 0.92 -4.25 16.33
CA SER A 182 1.63 -4.98 15.27
C SER A 182 2.37 -6.20 15.84
N LYS A 183 2.99 -6.11 17.01
CA LYS A 183 3.60 -7.28 17.70
C LYS A 183 2.56 -8.32 18.14
N ILE A 184 1.37 -7.88 18.55
CA ILE A 184 0.26 -8.80 18.85
C ILE A 184 -0.12 -9.56 17.58
N ILE A 185 -0.36 -8.85 16.47
CA ILE A 185 -0.67 -9.45 15.17
C ILE A 185 0.42 -10.45 14.76
N GLU A 186 1.69 -10.05 14.81
CA GLU A 186 2.82 -10.91 14.47
C GLU A 186 2.84 -12.21 15.28
N ASN A 187 2.59 -12.13 16.59
CA ASN A 187 2.56 -13.31 17.44
C ASN A 187 1.36 -14.22 17.15
N ARG A 188 0.16 -13.64 16.97
CA ARG A 188 -1.06 -14.38 16.64
C ARG A 188 -0.96 -15.07 15.28
N LEU A 189 -0.34 -14.44 14.29
CA LEU A 189 -0.16 -15.03 12.96
C LEU A 189 0.71 -16.30 12.98
N LYS A 190 1.53 -16.55 14.02
CA LYS A 190 2.27 -17.81 14.19
C LYS A 190 1.35 -19.00 14.47
N GLU A 191 0.14 -18.75 14.97
CA GLU A 191 -0.89 -19.78 15.21
C GLU A 191 -1.56 -20.23 13.90
N PHE A 192 -1.41 -19.47 12.82
CA PHE A 192 -2.11 -19.68 11.56
C PHE A 192 -1.44 -20.79 10.76
N ASN A 193 -1.62 -22.02 11.21
CA ASN A 193 -1.13 -23.22 10.55
C ASN A 193 -2.28 -23.91 9.82
N ASN A 194 -2.34 -23.78 8.50
CA ASN A 194 -3.38 -24.36 7.67
C ASN A 194 -2.84 -24.68 6.27
N ARG A 195 -3.22 -25.83 5.67
CA ARG A 195 -2.64 -26.29 4.39
C ARG A 195 -3.01 -25.41 3.19
N ILE A 196 -4.08 -24.63 3.31
CA ILE A 196 -4.52 -23.70 2.28
C ILE A 196 -3.84 -22.33 2.39
N ILE A 197 -3.01 -22.07 3.41
CA ILE A 197 -2.22 -20.83 3.50
C ILE A 197 -0.96 -21.00 2.65
N GLY A 198 -0.81 -20.16 1.64
CA GLY A 198 0.38 -20.13 0.77
C GLY A 198 1.43 -19.14 1.26
N ASP A 199 0.99 -17.99 1.76
CA ASP A 199 1.88 -16.99 2.33
C ASP A 199 1.14 -16.01 3.27
N ILE A 200 1.85 -15.50 4.27
CA ILE A 200 1.37 -14.49 5.21
C ILE A 200 2.33 -13.30 5.17
N ARG A 201 1.78 -12.14 4.81
CA ARG A 201 2.50 -10.86 4.76
C ARG A 201 1.97 -9.95 5.84
N HIS A 202 2.86 -9.30 6.59
CA HIS A 202 2.48 -8.42 7.69
C HIS A 202 3.48 -7.27 7.86
N LYS A 203 2.96 -6.05 8.03
CA LYS A 203 3.70 -4.88 8.52
C LYS A 203 2.73 -3.89 9.16
N GLY A 204 3.04 -3.41 10.36
CA GLY A 204 2.17 -2.47 11.08
C GLY A 204 0.79 -3.06 11.35
N MET A 205 -0.26 -2.41 10.85
CA MET A 205 -1.66 -2.85 10.97
C MET A 205 -2.22 -3.32 9.61
N ALA A 206 -1.35 -3.86 8.74
CA ALA A 206 -1.72 -4.43 7.46
C ALA A 206 -1.27 -5.89 7.38
N VAL A 207 -2.21 -6.78 7.07
CA VAL A 207 -1.97 -8.22 6.85
C VAL A 207 -2.58 -8.65 5.53
N GLY A 208 -1.84 -9.46 4.76
CA GLY A 208 -2.35 -10.21 3.62
C GLY A 208 -2.08 -11.70 3.82
N ILE A 209 -3.12 -12.52 3.74
CA ILE A 209 -3.02 -13.98 3.82
C ILE A 209 -3.46 -14.53 2.47
N GLU A 210 -2.50 -15.06 1.71
CA GLU A 210 -2.78 -15.66 0.41
C GLU A 210 -3.24 -17.11 0.58
N LEU A 211 -4.44 -17.41 0.08
CA LEU A 211 -4.99 -18.76 0.12
C LEU A 211 -4.75 -19.48 -1.21
N ILE A 212 -4.27 -20.72 -1.13
CA ILE A 212 -3.89 -21.56 -2.26
C ILE A 212 -4.56 -22.93 -2.21
N ASN A 213 -4.58 -23.62 -3.34
CA ASN A 213 -4.85 -25.05 -3.39
C ASN A 213 -3.63 -25.81 -2.83
N PRO A 214 -3.81 -26.73 -1.87
CA PRO A 214 -2.70 -27.42 -1.24
C PRO A 214 -1.93 -28.34 -2.18
N ASN A 215 -2.59 -28.84 -3.24
CA ASN A 215 -2.03 -29.84 -4.15
C ASN A 215 -1.10 -29.23 -5.20
N ASP A 216 -1.53 -28.16 -5.87
CA ASP A 216 -0.81 -27.57 -7.00
C ASP A 216 -0.29 -26.14 -6.73
N LYS A 217 -0.54 -25.60 -5.53
CA LYS A 217 -0.14 -24.26 -5.09
C LYS A 217 -0.73 -23.12 -5.93
N THR A 218 -1.73 -23.38 -6.77
CA THR A 218 -2.46 -22.34 -7.50
C THR A 218 -3.38 -21.55 -6.55
N PRO A 219 -3.84 -20.33 -6.92
CA PRO A 219 -4.80 -19.58 -6.14
C PRO A 219 -6.02 -20.44 -5.76
N LEU A 220 -6.46 -20.37 -4.50
CA LEU A 220 -7.58 -21.17 -4.01
C LEU A 220 -8.82 -20.97 -4.90
N ARG A 221 -9.46 -22.08 -5.29
CA ARG A 221 -10.72 -22.09 -6.04
C ARG A 221 -11.73 -22.96 -5.31
N LEU A 222 -12.96 -22.46 -5.19
CA LEU A 222 -14.11 -23.18 -4.65
C LEU A 222 -15.24 -23.15 -5.69
N LYS A 223 -16.32 -23.91 -5.46
CA LYS A 223 -17.53 -23.86 -6.30
C LYS A 223 -18.16 -22.46 -6.32
N ARG A 224 -18.04 -21.72 -5.21
CA ARG A 224 -18.46 -20.32 -5.07
C ARG A 224 -17.21 -19.43 -5.08
N ALA A 225 -17.37 -18.17 -5.47
CA ALA A 225 -16.28 -17.21 -5.46
C ALA A 225 -15.68 -17.10 -4.04
N VAL A 226 -14.37 -17.37 -3.91
CA VAL A 226 -13.68 -17.48 -2.60
C VAL A 226 -13.83 -16.21 -1.78
N ASN A 227 -13.70 -15.05 -2.41
CA ASN A 227 -13.91 -13.74 -1.80
C ASN A 227 -15.31 -13.61 -1.16
N HIS A 228 -16.36 -14.10 -1.82
CA HIS A 228 -17.72 -14.05 -1.27
C HIS A 228 -17.89 -14.99 -0.08
N VAL A 229 -17.29 -16.19 -0.14
CA VAL A 229 -17.34 -17.14 0.98
C VAL A 229 -16.61 -16.56 2.20
N ILE A 230 -15.43 -15.97 2.01
CA ILE A 230 -14.69 -15.27 3.07
C ILE A 230 -15.57 -14.18 3.71
N MET A 231 -16.18 -13.32 2.89
CA MET A 231 -17.03 -12.22 3.36
C MET A 231 -18.22 -12.74 4.17
N GLU A 232 -18.95 -13.74 3.67
CA GLU A 232 -20.10 -14.32 4.35
C GLU A 232 -19.72 -14.99 5.67
N GLU A 233 -18.65 -15.78 5.67
CA GLU A 233 -18.22 -16.51 6.87
C GLU A 233 -17.68 -15.57 7.94
N ALA A 234 -16.94 -14.51 7.56
CA ALA A 234 -16.53 -13.48 8.50
C ALA A 234 -17.72 -12.70 9.04
N PHE A 235 -18.69 -12.35 8.19
CA PHE A 235 -19.85 -11.56 8.59
C PHE A 235 -20.73 -12.31 9.59
N LYS A 236 -20.95 -13.61 9.39
CA LYS A 236 -21.65 -14.49 10.36
C LYS A 236 -21.00 -14.50 11.74
N ARG A 237 -19.69 -14.27 11.80
CA ARG A 237 -18.90 -14.23 13.06
C ARG A 237 -18.73 -12.82 13.61
N GLY A 238 -19.31 -11.81 12.95
CA GLY A 238 -19.33 -10.43 13.41
C GLY A 238 -18.14 -9.58 12.95
N ALA A 239 -17.47 -9.94 11.84
CA ALA A 239 -16.45 -9.12 11.21
C ALA A 239 -16.76 -8.86 9.73
N TYR A 240 -16.49 -7.63 9.27
CA TYR A 240 -16.48 -7.32 7.85
C TYR A 240 -15.05 -7.41 7.32
N LEU A 241 -14.78 -8.40 6.48
CA LEU A 241 -13.50 -8.53 5.77
C LEU A 241 -13.72 -8.22 4.30
N ARG A 242 -12.81 -7.46 3.69
CA ARG A 242 -12.79 -7.23 2.23
C ARG A 242 -11.58 -7.96 1.62
N PRO A 243 -11.74 -9.21 1.17
CA PRO A 243 -10.67 -9.93 0.49
C PRO A 243 -10.42 -9.39 -0.92
N LEU A 244 -9.24 -9.70 -1.45
CA LEU A 244 -8.85 -9.48 -2.85
C LEU A 244 -8.66 -10.84 -3.51
N ALA A 245 -9.69 -11.29 -4.24
CA ALA A 245 -9.77 -12.66 -4.75
C ALA A 245 -9.55 -13.72 -3.64
N ASN A 246 -8.47 -14.49 -3.71
CA ASN A 246 -8.07 -15.51 -2.73
C ASN A 246 -7.20 -14.96 -1.59
N ILE A 247 -6.99 -13.65 -1.50
CA ILE A 247 -6.18 -13.01 -0.47
C ILE A 247 -7.11 -12.41 0.60
N MET A 248 -7.03 -12.94 1.82
CA MET A 248 -7.67 -12.32 2.97
C MET A 248 -6.85 -11.12 3.44
N MET A 249 -7.50 -9.96 3.54
CA MET A 249 -6.87 -8.70 3.92
C MET A 249 -7.36 -8.26 5.29
N LEU A 250 -6.44 -7.97 6.22
CA LEU A 250 -6.76 -7.37 7.52
C LEU A 250 -6.14 -5.97 7.59
N MET A 251 -7.00 -4.96 7.69
CA MET A 251 -6.63 -3.56 7.84
C MET A 251 -7.52 -2.89 8.88
N PRO A 252 -7.44 -3.31 10.16
CA PRO A 252 -8.29 -2.76 11.21
C PRO A 252 -8.06 -1.24 11.41
N PRO A 253 -8.99 -0.51 12.04
CA PRO A 253 -8.73 0.85 12.51
C PRO A 253 -7.49 0.89 13.41
N LEU A 254 -6.67 1.94 13.32
CA LEU A 254 -5.45 2.05 14.14
C LEU A 254 -5.76 2.14 15.64
N ALA A 255 -6.92 2.71 15.96
CA ALA A 255 -7.43 2.84 17.32
C ALA A 255 -8.15 1.58 17.84
N ILE A 256 -8.18 0.46 17.09
CA ILE A 256 -8.80 -0.79 17.56
C ILE A 256 -8.20 -1.21 18.91
N ASP A 257 -9.04 -1.64 19.86
CA ASP A 257 -8.58 -2.16 21.15
C ASP A 257 -8.07 -3.60 21.02
N ASN A 258 -7.39 -4.10 22.06
CA ASN A 258 -6.76 -5.43 22.01
C ASN A 258 -7.78 -6.57 21.94
N ASP A 259 -8.95 -6.43 22.55
CA ASP A 259 -9.96 -7.49 22.58
C ASP A 259 -10.61 -7.61 21.20
N SER A 260 -10.99 -6.47 20.60
CA SER A 260 -11.50 -6.40 19.23
C SER A 260 -10.46 -6.89 18.20
N LEU A 261 -9.17 -6.58 18.39
CA LEU A 261 -8.09 -7.05 17.53
C LEU A 261 -7.92 -8.57 17.62
N ASN A 262 -7.91 -9.14 18.83
CA ASN A 262 -7.83 -10.58 19.02
C ASN A 262 -9.05 -11.28 18.42
N LYS A 263 -10.26 -10.75 18.66
CA LYS A 263 -11.49 -11.27 18.05
C LYS A 263 -11.43 -11.27 16.52
N LEU A 264 -10.90 -10.20 15.90
CA LEU A 264 -10.74 -10.15 14.45
C LEU A 264 -9.79 -11.26 13.95
N LEU A 265 -8.70 -11.51 14.66
CA LEU A 265 -7.73 -12.56 14.33
C LEU A 265 -8.33 -13.95 14.50
N ASP A 266 -9.10 -14.18 15.58
CA ASP A 266 -9.82 -15.44 15.83
C ASP A 266 -10.80 -15.73 14.70
N ILE A 267 -11.63 -14.74 14.34
CA ILE A 267 -12.58 -14.84 13.22
C ILE A 267 -11.86 -15.16 11.92
N THR A 268 -10.71 -14.51 11.68
CA THR A 268 -9.92 -14.75 10.47
C THR A 268 -9.45 -16.20 10.41
N TYR A 269 -8.89 -16.73 11.50
CA TYR A 269 -8.42 -18.10 11.55
C TYR A 269 -9.57 -19.12 11.40
N ASP A 270 -10.72 -18.87 12.04
CA ASP A 270 -11.92 -19.71 11.91
C ASP A 270 -12.50 -19.75 10.50
N VAL A 271 -12.43 -18.61 9.78
CA VAL A 271 -12.80 -18.55 8.36
C VAL A 271 -11.86 -19.42 7.53
N ILE A 272 -10.54 -19.33 7.77
CA ILE A 272 -9.56 -20.18 7.06
C ILE A 272 -9.83 -21.67 7.32
N ASN A 273 -10.07 -22.05 8.59
CA ASN A 273 -10.41 -23.43 8.97
C ASN A 273 -11.71 -23.92 8.31
N THR A 274 -12.66 -23.01 8.09
CA THR A 274 -13.91 -23.31 7.37
C THR A 274 -13.66 -23.55 5.89
N LEU A 275 -12.84 -22.72 5.25
CA LEU A 275 -12.46 -22.85 3.85
C LEU A 275 -11.64 -24.12 3.60
N GLU A 276 -10.72 -24.49 4.48
CA GLU A 276 -9.90 -25.70 4.34
C GLU A 276 -10.74 -26.99 4.24
N LYS A 277 -11.88 -27.03 4.94
CA LYS A 277 -12.85 -28.16 4.89
C LYS A 277 -13.64 -28.22 3.59
N MET A 278 -13.63 -27.15 2.79
CA MET A 278 -14.31 -27.06 1.49
C MET A 278 -13.40 -27.46 0.32
N VAL A 279 -12.12 -27.75 0.60
CA VAL A 279 -11.07 -28.10 -0.38
C VAL A 279 -10.78 -29.59 -0.34
#